data_AF-A0AAD7G1J2-F1
#
_entry.id   AF-A0AAD7G1J2-F1
#
_cell.length_a   1.000
_cell.length_b   1.000
_cell.length_c   1.000
_cell.angle_alpha   90.00
_cell.angle_beta   90.00
_cell.angle_gamma   90.00
#
_symmetry.space_group_name_H-M   'P 1'
#
loop_
_entity.id
_entity.type
_entity.pdbx_description
1 polymer ?
#
loop_
_entity_poly.entity_id
_entity_poly.type
_entity_poly.pdbx_seq_one_letter_code
_entity_poly.pdbx_strand_id
1 'polypeptide(L)' 'FVFASVAYLFRTTYEASDDMSVSALLAYLNAAVPADKHEDFDTGEVVRAASALAAQRGRRFVLEGDMIRVVGE' A
#
# COMPACT_ATOMS: atom_id res chain seq x y z
N PHE A 1 -4.11 1.83 -9.04
CA PHE A 1 -3.24 0.66 -8.87
C PHE A 1 -2.82 0.49 -7.41
N VAL A 2 -2.05 1.42 -6.81
CA VAL A 2 -1.60 1.38 -5.40
C VAL A 2 -2.68 0.90 -4.41
N PHE A 3 -3.86 1.52 -4.46
CA PHE A 3 -4.96 1.16 -3.58
C PHE A 3 -5.37 -0.34 -3.70
N ALA A 4 -5.52 -0.84 -4.94
CA ALA A 4 -5.87 -2.23 -5.19
C ALA A 4 -4.75 -3.18 -4.75
N SER A 5 -3.49 -2.77 -4.92
CA SER A 5 -2.31 -3.52 -4.47
C SER A 5 -2.29 -3.67 -2.95
N VAL A 6 -2.53 -2.60 -2.19
CA VAL A 6 -2.61 -2.67 -0.72
C VAL A 6 -3.71 -3.64 -0.28
N ALA A 7 -4.92 -3.49 -0.83
CA ALA A 7 -6.03 -4.37 -0.48
C ALA A 7 -5.78 -5.83 -0.88
N TYR A 8 -5.09 -6.07 -2.01
CA TYR A 8 -4.72 -7.41 -2.45
C TYR A 8 -3.69 -8.04 -1.52
N LEU A 9 -2.62 -7.32 -1.19
CA LEU A 9 -1.54 -7.80 -0.33
C LEU A 9 -2.04 -8.19 1.07
N PHE A 10 -2.89 -7.37 1.69
CA PHE A 10 -3.55 -7.70 2.97
C PHE A 10 -4.64 -8.78 2.88
N ARG A 11 -5.00 -9.22 1.67
CA ARG A 11 -5.93 -10.34 1.46
C ARG A 11 -5.20 -11.66 1.18
N THR A 12 -4.02 -11.61 0.58
CA THR A 12 -3.36 -12.82 0.05
C THR A 12 -2.03 -13.14 0.72
N THR A 13 -1.37 -12.15 1.32
CA THR A 13 0.04 -12.26 1.73
C THR A 13 0.25 -11.86 3.18
N TYR A 14 -0.28 -10.71 3.58
CA TYR A 14 -0.18 -10.19 4.93
C TYR A 14 -1.39 -10.64 5.75
N GLU A 15 -1.14 -11.05 6.99
CA GLU A 15 -2.17 -11.27 8.00
C GLU A 15 -2.69 -9.93 8.53
N ALA A 16 -3.85 -9.93 9.19
CA ALA A 16 -4.45 -8.71 9.72
C ALA A 16 -3.60 -8.05 10.83
N SER A 17 -2.73 -8.82 11.49
CA SER A 17 -1.77 -8.35 12.49
C SER A 17 -0.46 -7.83 11.90
N ASP A 18 -0.25 -7.98 10.60
CA ASP A 18 1.00 -7.58 9.99
C ASP A 18 1.04 -6.09 9.66
N ASP A 19 2.27 -5.57 9.65
CA ASP A 19 2.58 -4.24 9.18
C ASP A 19 3.27 -4.31 7.82
N MET A 20 2.87 -3.45 6.89
CA MET A 20 3.54 -3.27 5.61
C MET A 20 4.16 -1.88 5.54
N SER A 21 5.49 -1.80 5.37
CA SER A 21 6.15 -0.52 5.15
C SER A 21 5.86 0.05 3.75
N VAL A 22 5.91 1.37 3.63
CA VAL A 22 5.83 2.07 2.34
C VAL A 22 6.94 1.62 1.39
N SER A 23 8.13 1.32 1.89
CA SER A 23 9.26 0.82 1.09
C SER A 23 8.99 -0.58 0.51
N ALA A 24 8.37 -1.47 1.29
CA ALA A 24 7.98 -2.79 0.81
C ALA A 24 6.88 -2.70 -0.25
N LEU A 25 5.88 -1.83 -0.02
CA LEU A 25 4.84 -1.56 -1.01
C LEU A 25 5.43 -0.98 -2.30
N LEU A 26 6.34 -0.01 -2.20
CA LEU A 26 7.00 0.60 -3.35
C LEU A 26 7.77 -0.44 -4.18
N ALA A 27 8.59 -1.27 -3.52
CA ALA A 27 9.33 -2.34 -4.18
C ALA A 27 8.38 -3.33 -4.89
N TYR A 28 7.27 -3.70 -4.25
CA TYR A 28 6.25 -4.54 -4.86
C TYR A 28 5.62 -3.88 -6.09
N LEU A 29 5.25 -2.61 -6.01
CA LEU A 29 4.61 -1.89 -7.12
C LEU A 29 5.51 -1.81 -8.35
N ASN A 30 6.78 -1.46 -8.18
CA ASN A 30 7.75 -1.38 -9.27
C ASN A 30 8.09 -2.77 -9.84
N ALA A 31 8.06 -3.83 -9.02
CA ALA A 31 8.25 -5.20 -9.50
C ALA A 31 7.00 -5.80 -10.20
N ALA A 32 5.80 -5.35 -9.82
CA ALA A 32 4.54 -5.87 -10.33
C ALA A 32 4.15 -5.28 -11.71
N VAL A 33 4.80 -4.20 -12.12
CA VAL A 33 4.51 -3.49 -13.37
C VAL A 33 5.63 -3.74 -14.38
N PRO A 34 5.32 -4.09 -15.65
CA PRO A 34 6.36 -4.25 -16.66
C PRO A 34 7.14 -2.95 -16.87
N ALA A 35 8.47 -3.06 -16.87
CA ALA A 35 9.38 -1.91 -16.95
C ALA A 35 9.26 -1.06 -18.23
N ASP A 36 8.65 -1.60 -19.29
CA ASP A 36 8.41 -0.88 -20.55
C ASP A 36 7.06 -0.15 -20.59
N LYS A 37 6.22 -0.28 -19.54
CA LYS A 37 4.84 0.21 -19.55
C LYS A 37 4.58 1.42 -18.67
N HIS A 38 5.39 1.64 -17.63
CA HIS A 38 5.16 2.72 -16.68
C HIS A 38 6.48 3.27 -16.16
N GLU A 39 6.46 4.55 -15.79
CA GLU A 39 7.49 5.14 -14.95
C GLU A 39 7.44 4.49 -13.56
N ASP A 40 8.61 4.30 -12.94
CA ASP A 40 8.69 3.77 -11.59
C ASP A 40 7.95 4.69 -10.62
N PHE A 41 7.20 4.08 -9.70
CA PHE A 41 6.62 4.82 -8.59
C PHE A 41 7.75 5.44 -7.74
N ASP A 42 7.47 6.61 -7.19
CA ASP A 42 8.31 7.23 -6.16
C ASP A 42 7.68 7.11 -4.77
N THR A 43 8.50 7.24 -3.73
CA THR A 43 8.05 7.16 -2.33
C THR A 43 6.95 8.18 -2.02
N GLY A 44 7.05 9.40 -2.54
CA GLY A 44 6.10 10.48 -2.27
C GLY A 44 4.72 10.22 -2.90
N GLU A 45 4.65 9.60 -4.08
CA GLU A 45 3.40 9.12 -4.66
C GLU A 45 2.78 8.01 -3.81
N VAL A 46 3.57 7.01 -3.42
CA VAL A 46 3.07 5.89 -2.62
C VAL A 46 2.57 6.37 -1.24
N VAL A 47 3.30 7.26 -0.57
CA VAL A 47 2.87 7.87 0.71
C VAL A 47 1.56 8.65 0.54
N ARG A 48 1.44 9.48 -0.50
CA ARG A 48 0.20 10.24 -0.76
C ARG A 48 -0.98 9.31 -1.02
N ALA A 49 -0.77 8.25 -1.80
CA ALA A 49 -1.81 7.27 -2.08
C ALA A 49 -2.22 6.48 -0.82
N ALA A 50 -1.25 6.05 0.01
CA ALA A 50 -1.51 5.36 1.27
C ALA A 50 -2.22 6.27 2.29
N SER A 51 -1.85 7.54 2.35
CA SER A 51 -2.51 8.55 3.19
C SER A 51 -3.95 8.79 2.75
N ALA A 52 -4.18 8.93 1.44
CA ALA A 52 -5.51 9.07 0.88
C ALA A 52 -6.39 7.83 1.13
N LEU A 53 -5.79 6.64 1.08
CA LEU A 53 -6.43 5.38 1.44
C LEU A 53 -6.87 5.37 2.92
N ALA A 54 -5.97 5.74 3.84
CA ALA A 54 -6.27 5.80 5.27
C ALA A 54 -7.36 6.86 5.61
N ALA A 55 -7.45 7.93 4.83
CA ALA A 55 -8.45 8.98 5.01
C ALA A 55 -9.86 8.62 4.48
N GLN A 56 -10.01 7.51 3.73
CA GLN A 56 -11.32 7.12 3.19
C GLN A 56 -12.25 6.59 4.28
N ARG A 57 -13.43 7.19 4.38
CA ARG A 57 -14.48 6.73 5.29
C ARG A 57 -14.85 5.27 5.01
N GLY A 58 -14.90 4.46 6.06
CA GLY A 58 -15.27 3.04 5.97
C GLY A 58 -14.16 2.10 5.55
N ARG A 59 -12.91 2.57 5.42
CA ARG A 59 -11.75 1.71 5.17
C ARG A 59 -11.02 1.35 6.44
N ARG A 60 -10.54 0.10 6.45
CA ARG A 60 -9.85 -0.56 7.56
C ARG A 60 -8.34 -0.36 7.51
N PHE A 61 -7.83 0.76 7.01
CA PHE A 61 -6.37 0.97 6.89
C PHE A 61 -5.94 2.23 7.63
N VAL A 62 -4.80 2.16 8.31
CA VAL A 62 -4.13 3.31 8.92
C VAL A 62 -2.71 3.43 8.41
N LEU A 63 -2.21 4.66 8.31
CA LEU A 63 -0.82 4.97 8.01
C LEU A 63 -0.20 5.61 9.26
N GLU A 64 0.72 4.90 9.90
CA GLU A 64 1.46 5.36 11.08
C GLU A 64 2.93 5.50 10.71
N GLY A 65 3.39 6.74 10.52
CA GLY A 65 4.71 6.99 9.96
C GLY A 65 4.80 6.46 8.53
N ASP A 66 5.66 5.46 8.32
CA ASP A 66 5.84 4.75 7.06
C ASP A 66 5.19 3.35 7.05
N MET A 67 4.39 3.01 8.07
CA MET A 67 3.77 1.70 8.23
C MET A 67 2.28 1.75 7.92
N ILE A 68 1.84 0.87 7.02
CA ILE A 68 0.44 0.65 6.68
C ILE A 68 -0.05 -0.55 7.47
N ARG A 69 -1.17 -0.39 8.17
CA ARG A 69 -1.78 -1.43 9.00
C ARG A 69 -3.26 -1.60 8.71
N VAL A 70 -3.79 -2.79 8.99
CA VAL A 70 -5.24 -3.01 8.98
C VAL A 70 -5.81 -2.74 10.37
N VAL A 71 -6.91 -1.97 10.45
CA VAL A 71 -7.66 -1.71 11.68
C VAL A 71 -9.09 -2.24 11.56
N GLY A 72 -9.37 -3.29 12.34
CA GLY A 72 -10.70 -3.89 12.51
C GLY A 72 -10.96 -5.12 11.63
N GLU A 73 -11.72 -6.08 12.18
CA GLU A 73 -12.45 -7.10 11.42
C GLU A 73 -13.85 -6.59 11.05
#